data_AF-A0A820M7F1-F1
#
_entry.id   AF-A0A820M7F1-F1
#
_cell.length_a   1.000
_cell.length_b   1.000
_cell.length_c   1.000
_cell.angle_alpha   90.00
_cell.angle_beta   90.00
_cell.angle_gamma   90.00
#
_symmetry.space_group_name_H-M   'P 1'
#
loop_
_entity.id
_entity.type
_entity.pdbx_description
1 polymer ?
#
loop_
_entity_poly.entity_id
_entity_poly.type
_entity_poly.pdbx_seq_one_letter_code
_entity_poly.pdbx_strand_id
1 'polypeptide(L)'
;FNQANLGQNGEELNIYDDSNHHTVVPNLHKRLTHPEGYMMNLLAKKSYLLQFENANSSVNISYSGVAYSLAPGDYLIIRHGVQYLPDQVNTVSTLSLVTESASPLTAASNNGDWYYDNTTQEFSYIVKNPSNNTIAADVTVTLNVVKCRYPNCQMPAQPGLDLPATARPADALYRGND
;
A
#
# COMPACT_ATOMS: atom_id res chain seq x y z
N PHE A 1 3.40 -17.09 -4.63
CA PHE A 1 2.07 -16.50 -4.81
C PHE A 1 2.28 -15.11 -5.38
N ASN A 2 2.38 -15.03 -6.71
CA ASN A 2 2.52 -13.76 -7.43
C ASN A 2 1.11 -13.20 -7.60
N GLN A 3 0.77 -12.14 -6.87
CA GLN A 3 -0.32 -11.26 -7.30
C GLN A 3 0.33 -10.19 -8.18
N ALA A 4 0.44 -10.50 -9.47
CA ALA A 4 0.65 -9.52 -10.51
C ALA A 4 -0.60 -9.61 -11.40
N ASN A 5 -1.11 -8.46 -11.84
CA ASN A 5 -2.26 -8.25 -12.73
C ASN A 5 -3.55 -7.82 -12.04
N LEU A 6 -3.48 -6.78 -11.20
CA LEU A 6 -4.57 -5.82 -11.03
C LEU A 6 -4.16 -4.52 -11.73
N GLY A 7 -5.12 -3.78 -12.25
CA GLY A 7 -4.88 -2.61 -13.08
C GLY A 7 -4.74 -2.93 -14.57
N GLN A 8 -5.44 -3.93 -15.11
CA GLN A 8 -5.59 -4.09 -16.56
C GLN A 8 -6.62 -3.10 -17.11
N ASN A 9 -6.47 -2.71 -18.38
CA ASN A 9 -7.41 -1.82 -19.06
C ASN A 9 -8.83 -2.43 -19.07
N GLY A 10 -9.81 -1.68 -18.58
CA GLY A 10 -11.19 -2.11 -18.43
C GLY A 10 -11.55 -2.72 -17.07
N GLU A 11 -10.58 -3.01 -16.19
CA GLU A 11 -10.89 -3.43 -14.81
C GLU A 11 -11.53 -2.28 -14.03
N GLU A 12 -12.54 -2.61 -13.23
CA GLU A 12 -13.31 -1.62 -12.50
C GLU A 12 -12.78 -1.38 -11.08
N LEU A 13 -12.82 -0.12 -10.64
CA LEU A 13 -12.65 0.28 -9.26
C LEU A 13 -14.01 0.74 -8.71
N ASN A 14 -14.52 -0.02 -7.75
CA ASN A 14 -15.73 0.29 -7.03
C ASN A 14 -15.39 1.21 -5.86
N ILE A 15 -16.11 2.33 -5.75
CA ILE A 15 -15.90 3.33 -4.71
C ILE A 15 -17.20 3.49 -3.95
N TYR A 16 -17.12 3.41 -2.61
CA TYR A 16 -18.25 3.65 -1.72
C TYR A 16 -17.96 4.81 -0.79
N ASP A 17 -18.89 5.75 -0.67
CA ASP A 17 -18.82 6.79 0.36
C ASP A 17 -19.36 6.30 1.71
N ASP A 18 -19.30 7.16 2.73
CA ASP A 18 -19.80 6.84 4.08
C ASP A 18 -21.34 6.67 4.16
N SER A 19 -22.07 7.03 3.10
CA SER A 19 -23.52 6.82 2.97
C SER A 19 -23.85 5.59 2.09
N ASN A 20 -22.85 4.79 1.73
CA ASN A 20 -22.94 3.65 0.82
C ASN A 20 -23.41 4.02 -0.60
N HIS A 21 -23.26 5.27 -1.03
CA HIS A 21 -23.37 5.58 -2.46
C HIS A 21 -22.18 4.98 -3.19
N HIS A 22 -22.48 4.33 -4.30
CA HIS A 22 -21.51 3.59 -5.10
C HIS A 22 -21.22 4.29 -6.43
N THR A 23 -19.97 4.29 -6.85
CA THR A 23 -19.55 4.73 -8.18
C THR A 23 -18.49 3.78 -8.72
N VAL A 24 -18.57 3.50 -10.02
CA VAL A 24 -17.64 2.63 -10.73
C VAL A 24 -16.71 3.48 -11.59
N VAL A 25 -15.42 3.22 -11.49
CA VAL A 25 -14.40 3.90 -12.27
C VAL A 25 -13.59 2.87 -13.05
N PRO A 26 -13.66 2.86 -14.40
CA PRO A 26 -12.85 1.95 -15.19
C PRO A 26 -11.40 2.40 -15.21
N ASN A 27 -10.49 1.44 -15.22
CA ASN A 27 -9.11 1.66 -15.58
C ASN A 27 -9.00 1.91 -17.08
N LEU A 28 -8.41 3.04 -17.47
CA LEU A 28 -8.35 3.46 -18.87
C LEU A 28 -6.93 3.84 -19.29
N HIS A 29 -6.58 3.44 -20.51
CA HIS A 29 -5.35 3.85 -21.17
C HIS A 29 -5.32 5.36 -21.46
N LYS A 30 -4.20 6.03 -21.14
CA LYS A 30 -3.91 7.45 -21.47
C LYS A 30 -4.93 8.49 -21.00
N ARG A 31 -5.55 8.35 -19.81
CA ARG A 31 -6.32 9.45 -19.19
C ARG A 31 -5.47 10.54 -18.51
N LEU A 32 -4.18 10.30 -18.23
CA LEU A 32 -3.23 11.21 -17.55
C LEU A 32 -1.80 11.14 -18.15
N THR A 33 -0.81 11.68 -17.42
CA THR A 33 0.64 11.56 -17.66
C THR A 33 1.19 10.12 -17.50
N HIS A 34 0.44 9.19 -16.90
CA HIS A 34 0.81 7.78 -16.76
C HIS A 34 0.07 6.89 -17.79
N PRO A 35 0.62 5.73 -18.17
CA PRO A 35 0.12 4.92 -19.29
C PRO A 35 -1.30 4.36 -19.08
N GLU A 36 -1.64 3.92 -17.86
CA GLU A 36 -2.93 3.34 -17.45
C GLU A 36 -3.22 3.70 -15.98
N GLY A 37 -4.50 3.86 -15.61
CA GLY A 37 -4.91 4.11 -14.22
C GLY A 37 -6.36 4.54 -14.05
N TYR A 38 -6.77 4.65 -12.78
CA TYR A 38 -8.08 5.14 -12.36
C TYR A 38 -8.06 6.66 -12.17
N MET A 39 -9.15 7.33 -12.54
CA MET A 39 -9.35 8.77 -12.28
C MET A 39 -10.76 9.04 -11.79
N MET A 40 -10.85 9.76 -10.68
CA MET A 40 -12.09 10.06 -10.00
C MET A 40 -12.02 11.43 -9.32
N ASN A 41 -13.18 12.05 -9.13
CA ASN A 41 -13.32 13.24 -8.29
C ASN A 41 -13.93 12.82 -6.96
N LEU A 42 -13.19 13.04 -5.87
CA LEU A 42 -13.64 12.76 -4.51
C LEU A 42 -13.89 14.08 -3.78
N LEU A 43 -14.98 14.17 -3.05
CA LEU A 43 -15.23 15.29 -2.15
C LEU A 43 -14.23 15.24 -0.99
N ALA A 44 -13.61 16.37 -0.69
CA ALA A 44 -12.73 16.53 0.45
C ALA A 44 -13.46 16.33 1.78
N LYS A 45 -12.69 15.99 2.82
CA LYS A 45 -13.13 15.77 4.21
C LYS A 45 -14.14 14.62 4.34
N LYS A 46 -13.95 13.58 3.53
CA LYS A 46 -14.78 12.38 3.47
C LYS A 46 -13.93 11.12 3.45
N SER A 47 -14.57 10.00 3.73
CA SER A 47 -13.96 8.67 3.66
C SER A 47 -14.55 7.88 2.50
N TYR A 48 -13.71 7.06 1.86
CA TYR A 48 -14.10 6.24 0.72
C TYR A 48 -13.53 4.84 0.85
N LEU A 49 -14.37 3.84 0.68
CA LEU A 49 -13.95 2.44 0.53
C LEU A 49 -13.70 2.15 -0.95
N LEU A 50 -12.46 1.77 -1.26
CA LEU A 50 -12.01 1.42 -2.60
C LEU A 50 -11.95 -0.11 -2.71
N GLN A 51 -12.54 -0.66 -3.75
CA GLN A 51 -12.59 -2.09 -4.02
C GLN A 51 -12.26 -2.34 -5.50
N PHE A 52 -11.06 -2.87 -5.73
CA PHE A 52 -10.64 -3.29 -7.06
C PHE A 52 -11.39 -4.56 -7.47
N GLU A 53 -11.95 -4.55 -8.68
CA GLU A 53 -12.55 -5.74 -9.26
C GLU A 53 -11.52 -6.87 -9.37
N ASN A 54 -11.94 -8.11 -9.09
CA ASN A 54 -11.10 -9.31 -9.11
C ASN A 54 -9.91 -9.30 -8.14
N ALA A 55 -9.84 -8.33 -7.21
CA ALA A 55 -8.84 -8.34 -6.15
C ALA A 55 -9.25 -9.33 -5.05
N ASN A 56 -8.58 -10.48 -5.00
CA ASN A 56 -8.54 -11.31 -3.80
C ASN A 56 -7.52 -10.69 -2.81
N SER A 57 -7.87 -9.55 -2.22
CA SER A 57 -7.00 -8.82 -1.30
C SER A 57 -7.02 -9.49 0.08
N SER A 58 -6.21 -10.54 0.26
CA SER A 58 -5.98 -11.12 1.59
C SER A 58 -5.37 -10.06 2.52
N VAL A 59 -4.37 -9.28 2.05
CA VAL A 59 -3.81 -8.05 2.70
C VAL A 59 -2.99 -7.21 1.70
N ASN A 60 -2.41 -7.82 0.66
CA ASN A 60 -1.41 -7.16 -0.18
C ASN A 60 -2.04 -6.12 -1.12
N ILE A 61 -1.71 -4.84 -0.90
CA ILE A 61 -2.20 -3.73 -1.72
C ILE A 61 -1.01 -2.81 -2.01
N SER A 62 -0.79 -2.50 -3.29
CA SER A 62 0.25 -1.57 -3.71
C SER A 62 -0.19 -0.75 -4.91
N TYR A 63 -0.07 0.57 -4.81
CA TYR A 63 -0.31 1.49 -5.93
C TYR A 63 0.34 2.86 -5.65
N SER A 64 0.50 3.64 -6.70
CA SER A 64 0.84 5.06 -6.63
C SER A 64 -0.30 5.91 -7.18
N GLY A 65 -0.40 7.14 -6.70
CA GLY A 65 -1.42 8.10 -7.12
C GLY A 65 -1.12 9.51 -6.63
N VAL A 66 -1.97 10.45 -7.00
CA VAL A 66 -1.87 11.85 -6.56
C VAL A 66 -3.27 12.36 -6.22
N ALA A 67 -3.42 12.91 -5.01
CA ALA A 67 -4.59 13.70 -4.66
C ALA A 67 -4.31 15.16 -5.03
N TYR A 68 -4.95 15.64 -6.10
CA TYR A 68 -4.68 16.97 -6.64
C TYR A 68 -5.41 18.07 -5.89
N SER A 69 -4.73 19.20 -5.71
CA SER A 69 -5.32 20.47 -5.28
C SER A 69 -6.12 20.41 -3.96
N LEU A 70 -5.65 19.64 -2.98
CA LEU A 70 -6.23 19.64 -1.64
C LEU A 70 -6.02 21.01 -0.99
N ALA A 71 -7.08 21.69 -0.55
CA ALA A 71 -6.93 22.97 0.16
C ALA A 71 -6.33 22.75 1.57
N PRO A 72 -5.77 23.79 2.23
CA PRO A 72 -5.28 23.65 3.59
C PRO A 72 -6.34 23.09 4.55
N GLY A 73 -6.01 21.99 5.24
CA GLY A 73 -6.90 21.27 6.14
C GLY A 73 -7.88 20.31 5.46
N ASP A 74 -7.88 20.22 4.13
CA ASP A 74 -8.58 19.15 3.43
C ASP A 74 -7.84 17.81 3.60
N TYR A 75 -8.64 16.77 3.66
CA TYR A 75 -8.16 15.40 3.76
C TYR A 75 -9.11 14.44 3.04
N LEU A 76 -8.60 13.26 2.73
CA LEU A 76 -9.35 12.09 2.28
C LEU A 76 -8.94 10.93 3.16
N ILE A 77 -9.91 10.16 3.67
CA ILE A 77 -9.63 8.88 4.32
C ILE A 77 -9.94 7.79 3.30
N ILE A 78 -8.94 7.02 2.92
CA ILE A 78 -9.10 5.94 1.94
C ILE A 78 -9.08 4.63 2.70
N ARG A 79 -10.09 3.79 2.44
CA ARG A 79 -10.32 2.50 3.09
C ARG A 79 -10.25 1.37 2.06
N HIS A 80 -9.77 0.20 2.50
CA HIS A 80 -9.70 -1.03 1.72
C HIS A 80 -10.10 -2.21 2.60
N GLY A 81 -10.86 -3.16 2.06
CA GLY A 81 -11.14 -4.42 2.73
C GLY A 81 -9.90 -5.34 2.73
N VAL A 82 -9.44 -5.74 3.91
CA VAL A 82 -8.30 -6.67 4.09
C VAL A 82 -8.60 -7.68 5.20
N GLN A 83 -8.33 -8.96 4.95
CA GLN A 83 -8.74 -10.04 5.86
C GLN A 83 -7.91 -10.11 7.15
N TYR A 84 -6.68 -9.58 7.12
CA TYR A 84 -5.75 -9.65 8.24
C TYR A 84 -5.05 -8.32 8.49
N LEU A 85 -4.64 -8.09 9.74
CA LEU A 85 -3.78 -6.98 10.12
C LEU A 85 -2.47 -7.00 9.32
N PRO A 86 -2.11 -5.93 8.60
CA PRO A 86 -0.84 -5.83 7.88
C PRO A 86 0.38 -5.85 8.82
N ASP A 87 1.50 -6.41 8.35
CA ASP A 87 2.77 -6.39 9.11
C ASP A 87 3.64 -5.19 8.74
N GLN A 88 3.56 -4.76 7.48
CA GLN A 88 4.31 -3.62 6.95
C GLN A 88 3.39 -2.71 6.17
N VAL A 89 3.40 -1.44 6.54
CA VAL A 89 2.63 -0.38 5.89
C VAL A 89 3.55 0.78 5.57
N ASN A 90 3.52 1.19 4.32
CA ASN A 90 4.11 2.42 3.83
C ASN A 90 2.99 3.24 3.17
N THR A 91 2.87 4.49 3.58
CA THR A 91 1.84 5.42 3.15
C THR A 91 2.45 6.78 2.79
N VAL A 92 1.74 7.48 1.90
CA VAL A 92 1.85 8.92 1.54
C VAL A 92 3.24 9.51 1.79
N SER A 93 4.11 9.34 0.77
CA SER A 93 5.42 10.00 0.63
C SER A 93 6.51 9.66 1.66
N THR A 94 6.27 8.78 2.62
CA THR A 94 7.36 8.23 3.43
C THR A 94 7.94 7.00 2.73
N LEU A 95 9.25 6.90 2.52
CA LEU A 95 9.88 5.62 2.13
C LEU A 95 10.05 4.68 3.33
N SER A 96 9.54 5.09 4.49
CA SER A 96 9.69 4.40 5.78
C SER A 96 8.39 3.72 6.18
N LEU A 97 8.51 2.70 7.04
CA LEU A 97 7.35 2.06 7.65
C LEU A 97 6.67 3.04 8.61
N VAL A 98 5.35 3.11 8.54
CA VAL A 98 4.52 3.93 9.42
C VAL A 98 3.92 3.01 10.49
N THR A 99 3.93 3.46 11.74
CA THR A 99 3.29 2.72 12.85
C THR A 99 1.77 2.88 12.80
N GLU A 100 1.04 1.83 13.16
CA GLU A 100 -0.42 1.88 13.28
C GLU A 100 -0.87 2.96 14.28
N SER A 101 -1.94 3.67 13.94
CA SER A 101 -2.61 4.59 14.86
C SER A 101 -3.34 3.83 15.98
N ALA A 102 -3.35 4.36 17.20
CA ALA A 102 -4.04 3.72 18.32
C ALA A 102 -5.59 3.81 18.25
N SER A 103 -6.12 4.67 17.38
CA SER A 103 -7.54 4.94 17.24
C SER A 103 -7.91 5.19 15.77
N PRO A 104 -9.20 5.04 15.40
CA PRO A 104 -9.66 5.37 14.06
C PRO A 104 -9.22 6.76 13.59
N LEU A 105 -8.91 6.87 12.30
CA LEU A 105 -8.42 8.10 11.70
C LEU A 105 -9.50 9.19 11.72
N THR A 106 -9.07 10.42 12.01
CA THR A 106 -9.96 11.58 12.06
C THR A 106 -9.33 12.78 11.35
N ALA A 107 -10.06 13.89 11.28
CA ALA A 107 -9.52 15.15 10.81
C ALA A 107 -8.27 15.62 11.59
N ALA A 108 -8.04 15.14 12.81
CA ALA A 108 -6.87 15.46 13.63
C ALA A 108 -5.63 14.61 13.29
N SER A 109 -5.80 13.46 12.62
CA SER A 109 -4.70 12.58 12.23
C SER A 109 -3.71 13.28 11.29
N ASN A 110 -2.46 12.84 11.33
CA ASN A 110 -1.40 13.35 10.48
C ASN A 110 -1.49 12.72 9.09
N ASN A 111 -1.00 13.44 8.07
CA ASN A 111 -0.91 12.90 6.73
C ASN A 111 -0.08 11.60 6.72
N GLY A 112 -0.61 10.55 6.11
CA GLY A 112 0.04 9.23 6.06
C GLY A 112 -0.28 8.32 7.25
N ASP A 113 -0.92 8.80 8.33
CA ASP A 113 -1.38 7.92 9.40
C ASP A 113 -2.31 6.83 8.84
N TRP A 114 -2.21 5.63 9.40
CA TRP A 114 -3.06 4.50 9.03
C TRP A 114 -3.62 3.80 10.26
N TYR A 115 -4.72 3.07 10.07
CA TYR A 115 -5.43 2.33 11.11
C TYR A 115 -6.06 1.08 10.53
N TYR A 116 -6.04 -0.03 11.28
CA TYR A 116 -6.76 -1.24 10.93
C TYR A 116 -7.91 -1.49 11.92
N ASP A 117 -9.12 -1.62 11.39
CA ASP A 117 -10.29 -2.00 12.18
C ASP A 117 -10.53 -3.51 12.06
N ASN A 118 -10.27 -4.23 13.15
CA ASN A 118 -10.45 -5.68 13.21
C ASN A 118 -11.93 -6.12 13.16
N THR A 119 -12.87 -5.21 13.45
CA THR A 119 -14.31 -5.51 13.43
C THR A 119 -14.85 -5.51 12.01
N THR A 120 -14.47 -4.50 11.23
CA THR A 120 -14.90 -4.34 9.82
C THR A 120 -13.94 -4.99 8.84
N GLN A 121 -12.76 -5.42 9.29
CA GLN A 121 -11.68 -5.93 8.44
C GLN A 121 -11.27 -4.91 7.38
N GLU A 122 -11.17 -3.64 7.79
CA GLU A 122 -10.80 -2.54 6.92
C GLU A 122 -9.46 -1.93 7.33
N PHE A 123 -8.58 -1.79 6.35
CA PHE A 123 -7.40 -0.95 6.45
C PHE A 123 -7.73 0.45 5.94
N SER A 124 -7.33 1.47 6.68
CA SER A 124 -7.54 2.86 6.32
C SER A 124 -6.26 3.68 6.43
N TYR A 125 -6.09 4.66 5.56
CA TYR A 125 -5.02 5.66 5.63
C TYR A 125 -5.53 7.04 5.24
N ILE A 126 -4.90 8.09 5.76
CA ILE A 126 -5.30 9.48 5.50
C ILE A 126 -4.32 10.18 4.56
N VAL A 127 -4.89 10.85 3.54
CA VAL A 127 -4.18 11.78 2.64
C VAL A 127 -4.64 13.17 3.01
N LYS A 128 -3.74 14.06 3.42
CA LYS A 128 -4.09 15.35 4.00
C LYS A 128 -3.12 16.43 3.56
N ASN A 129 -3.67 17.60 3.26
CA ASN A 129 -2.92 18.84 3.24
C ASN A 129 -2.99 19.49 4.64
N PRO A 130 -1.90 19.51 5.42
CA PRO A 130 -1.90 20.08 6.77
C PRO A 130 -2.49 21.50 6.83
N SER A 131 -3.24 21.81 7.89
CA SER A 131 -3.92 23.10 8.04
C SER A 131 -2.98 24.29 8.25
N ASN A 132 -1.72 24.03 8.62
CA ASN A 132 -0.68 25.05 8.71
C ASN A 132 -0.08 25.43 7.35
N ASN A 133 -0.43 24.72 6.27
CA ASN A 133 -0.10 25.15 4.92
C ASN A 133 -0.97 26.34 4.50
N THR A 134 -0.46 27.16 3.59
CA THR A 134 -1.11 28.41 3.17
C THR A 134 -1.80 28.33 1.81
N ILE A 135 -1.50 27.28 1.04
CA ILE A 135 -1.99 27.08 -0.32
C ILE A 135 -2.47 25.65 -0.54
N ALA A 136 -3.29 25.46 -1.57
CA ALA A 136 -3.64 24.13 -2.02
C ALA A 136 -2.40 23.38 -2.51
N ALA A 137 -2.37 22.06 -2.29
CA ALA A 137 -1.21 21.23 -2.61
C ALA A 137 -1.65 19.91 -3.25
N ASP A 138 -0.81 19.41 -4.15
CA ASP A 138 -0.90 18.06 -4.66
C ASP A 138 -0.18 17.12 -3.68
N VAL A 139 -0.85 16.06 -3.24
CA VAL A 139 -0.31 15.10 -2.28
C VAL A 139 -0.09 13.76 -2.98
N THR A 140 1.16 13.38 -3.15
CA THR A 140 1.55 12.09 -3.73
C THR A 140 1.28 10.96 -2.76
N VAL A 141 0.58 9.94 -3.24
CA VAL A 141 0.29 8.71 -2.52
C VAL A 141 1.17 7.62 -3.08
N THR A 142 1.97 7.02 -2.21
CA THR A 142 2.62 5.73 -2.45
C THR A 142 2.09 4.81 -1.36
N LEU A 143 1.35 3.79 -1.75
CA LEU A 143 0.80 2.82 -0.83
C LEU A 143 1.50 1.48 -1.04
N ASN A 144 1.98 0.88 0.04
CA ASN A 144 2.41 -0.50 0.06
C ASN A 144 2.01 -1.13 1.40
N VAL A 145 1.07 -2.06 1.35
CA VAL A 145 0.51 -2.77 2.49
C VAL A 145 0.77 -4.25 2.27
N VAL A 146 1.49 -4.88 3.20
CA VAL A 146 1.93 -6.26 3.03
C VAL A 146 1.68 -7.06 4.31
N LYS A 147 1.15 -8.29 4.13
CA LYS A 147 1.26 -9.34 5.13
C LYS A 147 2.45 -10.21 4.83
N CYS A 148 3.36 -10.30 5.77
CA CYS A 148 4.56 -11.09 5.63
C CYS A 148 4.23 -12.58 5.79
N ARG A 149 4.91 -13.41 4.99
CA ARG A 149 4.78 -14.87 5.09
C ARG A 149 5.36 -15.41 6.41
N TYR A 150 6.38 -14.74 6.94
CA TYR A 150 7.10 -15.13 8.13
C TYR A 150 6.97 -14.05 9.23
N PRO A 151 7.02 -14.45 10.51
CA PRO A 151 7.04 -13.50 11.62
C PRO A 151 8.16 -12.46 11.46
N ASN A 152 7.87 -11.20 11.82
CA ASN A 152 8.80 -10.06 11.70
C ASN A 152 9.34 -9.82 10.28
N CYS A 153 8.69 -10.38 9.26
CA CYS A 153 9.12 -10.27 7.86
C CYS A 153 10.54 -10.78 7.60
N GLN A 154 11.07 -11.65 8.47
CA GLN A 154 12.39 -12.24 8.31
C GLN A 154 12.27 -13.69 7.86
N MET A 155 13.01 -14.05 6.81
CA MET A 155 13.13 -15.44 6.41
C MET A 155 13.79 -16.22 7.56
N PRO A 156 13.24 -17.38 7.97
CA PRO A 156 13.90 -18.21 8.97
C PRO A 156 15.30 -18.59 8.48
N ALA A 157 16.28 -18.57 9.40
CA ALA A 157 17.64 -18.99 9.09
C ALA A 157 17.60 -20.41 8.50
N GLN A 158 18.17 -20.58 7.30
CA GLN A 158 18.25 -21.90 6.68
C GLN A 158 19.38 -22.70 7.33
N PRO A 159 19.10 -23.84 7.98
CA PRO A 159 20.14 -24.72 8.46
C PRO A 159 20.87 -25.32 7.24
N GLY A 160 22.17 -25.05 7.09
CA GLY A 160 23.02 -25.70 6.08
C GLY A 160 23.49 -24.85 4.89
N LEU A 161 23.31 -23.53 4.91
CA LEU A 161 24.02 -22.61 4.01
C LEU A 161 25.26 -21.99 4.67
N ASP A 162 26.01 -22.78 5.44
CA ASP A 162 27.42 -22.48 5.61
C ASP A 162 28.06 -22.69 4.24
N LEU A 163 28.33 -21.59 3.54
CA LEU A 163 29.19 -21.64 2.35
C LEU A 163 30.45 -22.41 2.77
N PRO A 164 30.87 -23.45 2.04
CA PRO A 164 32.13 -24.12 2.36
C PRO A 164 33.21 -23.05 2.40
N ALA A 165 33.98 -23.04 3.50
CA ALA A 165 34.98 -22.02 3.75
C ALA A 165 35.74 -21.68 2.47
N THR A 166 35.80 -20.39 2.10
CA THR A 166 36.45 -19.90 0.88
C THR A 166 37.96 -20.18 0.85
N ALA A 167 38.51 -20.74 1.93
CA ALA A 167 39.89 -21.14 2.05
C ALA A 167 40.05 -22.64 1.71
N ARG A 168 40.82 -22.90 0.66
CA ARG A 168 41.35 -24.23 0.36
C ARG A 168 42.17 -24.74 1.57
N PRO A 169 41.90 -25.93 2.11
CA PRO A 169 42.72 -26.54 3.16
C PRO A 169 44.19 -26.65 2.71
N ALA A 170 45.14 -26.39 3.63
CA ALA A 170 46.57 -26.39 3.33
C ALA A 170 47.10 -27.77 2.87
N ASP A 171 46.34 -28.83 3.13
CA ASP A 171 46.67 -30.24 2.90
C ASP A 171 45.92 -30.86 1.70
N ALA A 172 45.31 -30.04 0.84
CA ALA A 172 44.58 -30.53 -0.33
C ALA A 172 45.49 -31.27 -1.34
N LEU A 173 45.48 -32.60 -1.29
CA LEU A 173 46.17 -33.50 -2.22
C LEU A 173 45.49 -33.50 -3.59
N TYR A 174 46.24 -33.19 -4.65
CA TYR A 174 45.81 -33.40 -6.03
C TYR A 174 46.06 -34.85 -6.43
N ARG A 175 45.02 -35.58 -6.86
CA ARG A 175 45.20 -36.82 -7.63
C ARG A 175 45.18 -36.46 -9.12
N GLY A 176 46.35 -36.51 -9.76
CA GLY A 176 46.42 -36.64 -11.21
C GLY A 176 46.12 -38.09 -11.58
N ASN A 177 45.26 -38.29 -12.58
CA ASN A 177 45.07 -39.61 -13.18
C ASN A 177 46.17 -39.79 -14.23
N ASP A 178 47.06 -40.75 -14.01
CA ASP A 178 47.89 -41.38 -15.04
C ASP A 178 47.31 -42.77 -15.36
#